data_AF-A0A336N059-F1
#
_entry.id   AF-A0A336N059-F1
#
_cell.length_a   1.000
_cell.length_b   1.000
_cell.length_c   1.000
_cell.angle_alpha   90.00
_cell.angle_beta   90.00
_cell.angle_gamma   90.00
#
_symmetry.space_group_name_H-M   'P 1'
#
loop_
_entity.id
_entity.type
_entity.pdbx_description
1 polymer ?
#
loop_
_entity_poly.entity_id
_entity_poly.type
_entity_poly.pdbx_seq_one_letter_code
_entity_poly.pdbx_strand_id
1 'polypeptide(L)'
;MDVADAHIGQLRVKDEIGLRCQKLFQDFLEEFKEDGQLKYLAAANELVSPDRSTLEISFEDLEIANQNLATTIIEEYFRVYPFLCQAVSNFVKDRAGLKKEKECYVSFTDVPTRHKVRELTTSKIGTLIRISGQVVRTHPVHPELVLGTFTCMDCQTEIRDVEQQFKFTQPTICRNPVCANRRRFMLEVDKSLFVDFQKVRIQETQAELPRGCIPRSVEVVLRAEIVETVQAGDRYDFTGTLIVIPDVGSLQMPGAKAEMGSRHKHGDSTSEGVRGLKALGVRDLSYRMAFLASSVQVTSSRFGGTDLPMHEVTAEDMKNHMTDAEWNRVYQMSRDAKLYNNLIHSLFPSIYGNDEVKRGILLQLFGGVGKTTHEKTTLRGD
;
A
#
# COMPACT_ATOMS: atom_id res chain seq x y z
N MET A 1 17.95 17.72 -41.24
CA MET A 1 19.08 17.56 -40.28
C MET A 1 18.46 17.68 -38.91
N ASP A 2 17.93 16.58 -38.40
CA ASP A 2 17.22 16.53 -37.14
C ASP A 2 18.23 16.45 -36.00
N VAL A 3 18.40 17.55 -35.29
CA VAL A 3 19.24 17.67 -34.08
C VAL A 3 18.38 17.39 -32.85
N ALA A 4 17.60 16.30 -32.91
CA ALA A 4 16.71 15.86 -31.84
C ALA A 4 16.99 14.39 -31.56
N ASP A 5 18.16 14.10 -30.98
CA ASP A 5 18.44 12.92 -30.15
C ASP A 5 19.90 12.90 -29.65
N ALA A 6 20.49 14.07 -29.41
CA ALA A 6 21.67 14.16 -28.57
C ALA A 6 21.23 14.00 -27.12
N HIS A 7 20.93 12.76 -26.71
CA HIS A 7 20.92 12.37 -25.30
C HIS A 7 22.31 12.66 -24.72
N ILE A 8 22.51 13.88 -24.20
CA ILE A 8 23.43 14.11 -23.10
C ILE A 8 22.76 13.49 -21.87
N GLY A 9 22.55 12.18 -21.91
CA GLY A 9 22.18 11.41 -20.73
C GLY A 9 23.40 11.50 -19.82
N GLN A 10 23.22 12.08 -18.63
CA GLN A 10 24.15 11.79 -17.54
C GLN A 10 24.40 10.28 -17.53
N LEU A 11 25.66 9.85 -17.52
CA LEU A 11 26.00 8.44 -17.34
C LEU A 11 25.39 7.98 -16.03
N ARG A 12 24.19 7.40 -16.10
CA ARG A 12 23.50 6.82 -14.95
C ARG A 12 24.23 5.53 -14.64
N VAL A 13 24.71 5.39 -13.41
CA VAL A 13 25.26 4.13 -12.93
C VAL A 13 24.12 3.12 -12.95
N LYS A 14 24.34 1.99 -13.63
CA LYS A 14 23.35 0.92 -13.68
C LYS A 14 23.33 0.20 -12.34
N ASP A 15 22.14 0.03 -11.77
CA ASP A 15 21.96 -0.79 -10.58
C ASP A 15 21.91 -2.27 -11.00
N GLU A 16 23.04 -2.97 -10.88
CA GLU A 16 23.14 -4.38 -11.26
C GLU A 16 22.25 -5.28 -10.39
N ILE A 17 22.07 -4.94 -9.12
CA ILE A 17 21.22 -5.71 -8.19
C ILE A 17 19.76 -5.54 -8.61
N GLY A 18 19.32 -4.30 -8.84
CA GLY A 18 17.97 -3.99 -9.31
C GLY A 18 17.63 -4.70 -10.62
N LEU A 19 18.54 -4.65 -11.60
CA LEU A 19 18.36 -5.33 -12.90
C LEU A 19 18.34 -6.86 -12.77
N ARG A 20 19.17 -7.43 -11.90
CA ARG A 20 19.16 -8.87 -11.62
C ARG A 20 17.85 -9.29 -10.97
N CYS A 21 17.37 -8.54 -9.97
CA CYS A 21 16.06 -8.77 -9.35
C CYS A 21 14.93 -8.65 -10.36
N GLN A 22 14.96 -7.63 -11.23
CA GLN A 22 13.97 -7.47 -12.29
C GLN A 22 13.87 -8.71 -13.17
N LYS A 23 15.02 -9.22 -13.63
CA LYS A 23 15.07 -10.41 -14.48
C LYS A 23 14.55 -11.65 -13.75
N LEU A 24 15.07 -11.92 -12.55
CA LEU A 24 14.64 -13.09 -11.76
C LEU A 24 13.15 -13.06 -11.41
N PHE A 25 12.60 -11.87 -11.18
CA PHE A 25 11.18 -11.70 -10.89
C PHE A 25 10.32 -11.87 -12.15
N GLN A 26 10.78 -11.40 -13.30
CA GLN A 26 10.12 -11.68 -14.58
C GLN A 26 10.13 -13.18 -14.90
N ASP A 27 11.27 -13.85 -14.74
CA ASP A 27 11.41 -15.30 -14.93
C ASP A 27 10.43 -16.06 -13.99
N PHE A 28 10.31 -15.62 -12.74
CA PHE A 28 9.33 -16.16 -11.78
C PHE A 28 7.88 -16.05 -12.28
N LEU A 29 7.47 -14.87 -12.77
CA LEU A 29 6.09 -14.66 -13.28
C LEU A 29 5.78 -15.51 -14.52
N GLU A 30 6.80 -15.85 -15.32
CA GLU A 30 6.65 -16.67 -16.52
C GLU A 30 6.66 -18.18 -16.24
N GLU A 31 7.41 -18.63 -15.24
CA GLU A 31 7.62 -20.05 -14.95
C GLU A 31 6.68 -20.62 -13.88
N PHE A 32 6.23 -19.79 -12.93
CA PHE A 32 5.48 -20.28 -11.77
C PHE A 32 4.09 -20.83 -12.14
N LYS A 33 3.87 -22.11 -11.80
CA LYS A 33 2.63 -22.84 -12.10
C LYS A 33 2.03 -23.45 -10.85
N GLU A 34 0.73 -23.29 -10.69
CA GLU A 34 -0.10 -23.97 -9.70
C GLU A 34 -1.01 -24.95 -10.46
N ASP A 35 -0.99 -26.23 -10.10
CA ASP A 35 -1.75 -27.30 -10.76
C ASP A 35 -1.61 -27.36 -12.30
N GLY A 36 -0.42 -27.00 -12.80
CA GLY A 36 -0.11 -27.00 -14.23
C GLY A 36 -0.59 -25.77 -15.00
N GLN A 37 -1.26 -24.82 -14.35
CA GLN A 37 -1.68 -23.54 -14.91
C GLN A 37 -0.84 -22.38 -14.36
N LEU A 38 -0.67 -21.33 -15.16
CA LEU A 38 0.03 -20.11 -14.72
C LEU A 38 -0.91 -19.28 -13.84
N LYS A 39 -0.68 -19.28 -12.52
CA LYS A 39 -1.52 -18.58 -11.52
C LYS A 39 -1.68 -17.10 -11.83
N TYR A 40 -0.57 -16.41 -12.11
CA TYR A 40 -0.53 -14.95 -12.29
C TYR A 40 -0.99 -14.47 -13.66
N LEU A 41 -1.23 -15.37 -14.62
CA LEU A 41 -1.64 -15.00 -15.98
C LEU A 41 -3.07 -14.46 -16.01
N ALA A 42 -3.99 -15.07 -15.25
CA ALA A 42 -5.37 -14.61 -15.18
C ALA A 42 -5.45 -13.19 -14.62
N ALA A 43 -4.77 -12.93 -13.50
CA ALA A 43 -4.67 -11.59 -12.91
C ALA A 43 -4.01 -10.58 -13.87
N ALA A 44 -2.93 -10.97 -14.56
CA ALA A 44 -2.28 -10.09 -15.54
C ALA A 44 -3.16 -9.71 -16.74
N ASN A 45 -4.08 -10.59 -17.15
CA ASN A 45 -5.07 -10.25 -18.19
C ASN A 45 -6.08 -9.21 -17.69
N GLU A 46 -6.45 -9.25 -16.40
CA GLU A 46 -7.32 -8.25 -15.80
C GLU A 46 -6.65 -6.88 -15.70
N LEU A 47 -5.32 -6.82 -15.56
CA LEU A 47 -4.56 -5.56 -15.56
C LEU A 47 -4.62 -4.79 -16.89
N VAL A 48 -5.05 -5.43 -17.98
CA VAL A 48 -5.30 -4.75 -19.27
C VAL A 48 -6.50 -3.81 -19.17
N SER A 49 -7.46 -4.12 -18.30
CA SER A 49 -8.59 -3.22 -18.03
C SER A 49 -8.07 -1.85 -17.54
N PRO A 50 -8.70 -0.73 -17.90
CA PRO A 50 -8.17 0.59 -17.53
C PRO A 50 -8.15 0.81 -16.02
N ASP A 51 -9.10 0.22 -15.29
CA ASP A 51 -9.36 0.52 -13.88
C ASP A 51 -8.41 -0.18 -12.92
N ARG A 52 -7.87 -1.36 -13.28
CA ARG A 52 -7.02 -2.18 -12.40
C ARG A 52 -5.54 -1.99 -12.69
N SER A 53 -4.73 -1.57 -11.73
CA SER A 53 -3.29 -1.28 -11.94
C SER A 53 -2.35 -2.05 -11.03
N THR A 54 -2.88 -2.79 -10.06
CA THR A 54 -2.08 -3.57 -9.11
C THR A 54 -2.13 -5.07 -9.46
N LEU A 55 -0.97 -5.73 -9.39
CA LEU A 55 -0.87 -7.19 -9.46
C LEU A 55 -0.55 -7.73 -8.06
N GLU A 56 -1.46 -8.53 -7.52
CA GLU A 56 -1.31 -9.23 -6.25
C GLU A 56 -0.48 -10.50 -6.43
N ILE A 57 0.57 -10.63 -5.62
CA ILE A 57 1.50 -11.76 -5.66
C ILE A 57 1.69 -12.30 -4.25
N SER A 58 1.51 -13.60 -4.10
CA SER A 58 1.76 -14.26 -2.81
C SER A 58 3.26 -14.37 -2.57
N PHE A 59 3.68 -13.98 -1.37
CA PHE A 59 5.08 -14.04 -1.00
C PHE A 59 5.56 -15.49 -0.78
N GLU A 60 4.66 -16.39 -0.38
CA GLU A 60 4.94 -17.82 -0.22
C GLU A 60 5.34 -18.47 -1.56
N ASP A 61 4.62 -18.13 -2.63
CA ASP A 61 4.93 -18.60 -4.00
C ASP A 61 6.33 -18.17 -4.44
N LEU A 62 6.71 -16.93 -4.10
CA LEU A 62 8.02 -16.38 -4.42
C LEU A 62 9.13 -17.07 -3.61
N GLU A 63 8.90 -17.37 -2.34
CA GLU A 63 9.83 -18.15 -1.51
C GLU A 63 10.06 -19.56 -2.06
N ILE A 64 9.00 -20.23 -2.51
CA ILE A 64 9.08 -21.57 -3.11
C ILE A 64 9.91 -21.55 -4.40
N ALA A 65 9.69 -20.55 -5.26
CA ALA A 65 10.40 -20.44 -6.53
C ALA A 65 11.86 -20.02 -6.35
N ASN A 66 12.12 -18.99 -5.52
CA ASN A 66 13.46 -18.43 -5.35
C ASN A 66 13.66 -17.73 -4.00
N GLN A 67 14.25 -18.46 -3.06
CA GLN A 67 14.57 -17.95 -1.72
C GLN A 67 15.57 -16.77 -1.72
N ASN A 68 16.52 -16.73 -2.66
CA ASN A 68 17.49 -15.63 -2.73
C ASN A 68 16.81 -14.32 -3.16
N LEU A 69 15.86 -14.41 -4.10
CA LEU A 69 15.06 -13.27 -4.54
C LEU A 69 14.18 -12.77 -3.38
N ALA A 70 13.51 -13.67 -2.66
CA ALA A 70 12.69 -13.34 -1.50
C ALA A 70 13.49 -12.56 -0.45
N THR A 71 14.70 -13.04 -0.11
CA THR A 71 15.57 -12.39 0.88
C THR A 71 15.97 -10.98 0.43
N THR A 72 16.33 -10.82 -0.85
CA THR A 72 16.70 -9.51 -1.41
C THR A 72 15.51 -8.53 -1.39
N ILE A 73 14.30 -9.01 -1.71
CA ILE A 73 13.07 -8.20 -1.68
C ILE A 73 12.72 -7.78 -0.24
N ILE A 74 12.91 -8.65 0.76
CA ILE A 74 12.64 -8.31 2.16
C ILE A 74 13.60 -7.23 2.66
N GLU A 75 14.90 -7.37 2.39
CA GLU A 75 15.93 -6.47 2.93
C GLU A 75 15.98 -5.13 2.20
N GLU A 76 15.93 -5.12 0.87
CA GLU A 76 16.11 -3.92 0.05
C GLU A 76 14.82 -3.51 -0.71
N TYR A 77 13.65 -3.79 -0.15
CA TYR A 77 12.35 -3.56 -0.79
C TYR A 77 12.22 -2.19 -1.46
N PHE A 78 12.49 -1.10 -0.73
CA PHE A 78 12.30 0.26 -1.25
C PHE A 78 13.18 0.56 -2.47
N ARG A 79 14.38 -0.03 -2.55
CA ARG A 79 15.31 0.13 -3.66
C ARG A 79 14.89 -0.69 -4.88
N VAL A 80 14.45 -1.93 -4.67
CA VAL A 80 14.09 -2.84 -5.76
C VAL A 80 12.66 -2.63 -6.27
N TYR A 81 11.78 -1.99 -5.50
CA TYR A 81 10.36 -1.82 -5.84
C TYR A 81 10.09 -1.22 -7.23
N PRO A 82 10.78 -0.16 -7.69
CA PRO A 82 10.58 0.38 -9.05
C PRO A 82 10.92 -0.65 -10.13
N PHE A 83 11.94 -1.48 -9.91
CA PHE A 83 12.35 -2.54 -10.83
C PHE A 83 11.34 -3.68 -10.87
N LEU A 84 10.69 -4.00 -9.74
CA LEU A 84 9.60 -4.98 -9.69
C LEU A 84 8.39 -4.50 -10.47
N CYS A 85 8.00 -3.22 -10.32
CA CYS A 85 6.92 -2.61 -11.11
C CYS A 85 7.23 -2.65 -12.61
N GLN A 86 8.48 -2.38 -13.00
CA GLN A 86 8.93 -2.49 -14.38
C GLN A 86 8.89 -3.94 -14.90
N ALA A 87 9.25 -4.93 -14.08
CA ALA A 87 9.16 -6.35 -14.45
C ALA A 87 7.70 -6.75 -14.74
N VAL A 88 6.75 -6.32 -13.91
CA VAL A 88 5.31 -6.56 -14.17
C VAL A 88 4.85 -5.87 -15.44
N SER A 89 5.27 -4.62 -15.67
CA SER A 89 4.95 -3.92 -16.92
C SER A 89 5.45 -4.67 -18.16
N ASN A 90 6.68 -5.22 -18.10
CA ASN A 90 7.23 -6.03 -19.19
C ASN A 90 6.44 -7.34 -19.38
N PHE A 91 6.14 -8.06 -18.30
CA PHE A 91 5.37 -9.29 -18.34
C PHE A 91 3.98 -9.10 -18.97
N VAL A 92 3.28 -8.02 -18.59
CA VAL A 92 1.95 -7.69 -19.12
C VAL A 92 2.03 -7.27 -20.59
N LYS A 93 3.11 -6.57 -21.01
CA LYS A 93 3.34 -6.24 -22.43
C LYS A 93 3.50 -7.50 -23.29
N ASP A 94 4.27 -8.48 -22.81
CA ASP A 94 4.59 -9.69 -23.56
C ASP A 94 3.40 -10.64 -23.69
N ARG A 95 2.57 -10.77 -22.65
CA ARG A 95 1.44 -11.71 -22.62
C ARG A 95 0.11 -11.11 -23.06
N ALA A 96 -0.17 -9.88 -22.64
CA ALA A 96 -1.50 -9.29 -22.71
C ALA A 96 -1.61 -8.14 -23.74
N GLY A 97 -0.49 -7.75 -24.37
CA GLY A 97 -0.49 -6.83 -25.51
C GLY A 97 -0.84 -5.38 -25.14
N LEU A 98 -0.27 -4.89 -24.03
CA LEU A 98 -0.50 -3.54 -23.51
C LEU A 98 -0.03 -2.46 -24.51
N LYS A 99 -0.97 -1.71 -25.11
CA LYS A 99 -0.69 -0.71 -26.17
C LYS A 99 -0.29 0.67 -25.65
N LYS A 100 -0.49 0.95 -24.36
CA LYS A 100 -0.13 2.23 -23.71
C LYS A 100 0.84 1.96 -22.57
N GLU A 101 1.71 2.93 -22.31
CA GLU A 101 2.50 2.98 -21.08
C GLU A 101 1.55 3.20 -19.90
N LYS A 102 1.16 2.10 -19.25
CA LYS A 102 0.42 2.09 -17.99
C LYS A 102 1.41 1.71 -16.89
N GLU A 103 1.38 2.44 -15.79
CA GLU A 103 2.10 2.04 -14.60
C GLU A 103 1.39 0.85 -13.94
N CYS A 104 2.15 -0.20 -13.65
CA CYS A 104 1.67 -1.35 -12.91
C CYS A 104 2.35 -1.35 -11.54
N TYR A 105 1.58 -1.60 -10.49
CA TYR A 105 2.07 -1.71 -9.12
C TYR A 105 2.07 -3.17 -8.70
N VAL A 106 2.95 -3.49 -7.74
CA VAL A 106 3.03 -4.82 -7.13
C VAL A 106 2.55 -4.74 -5.69
N SER A 107 1.62 -5.63 -5.34
CA SER A 107 1.13 -5.83 -3.98
C SER A 107 1.52 -7.23 -3.50
N PHE A 108 2.23 -7.32 -2.39
CA PHE A 108 2.63 -8.60 -1.81
C PHE A 108 1.62 -9.05 -0.75
N THR A 109 1.08 -10.26 -0.91
CA THR A 109 0.24 -10.94 0.09
C THR A 109 1.05 -11.98 0.85
N ASP A 110 0.54 -12.42 2.01
CA ASP A 110 1.05 -13.59 2.75
C ASP A 110 2.52 -13.48 3.20
N VAL A 111 2.99 -12.26 3.46
CA VAL A 111 4.34 -12.06 4.01
C VAL A 111 4.43 -12.68 5.42
N PRO A 112 5.37 -13.62 5.67
CA PRO A 112 5.40 -14.39 6.92
C PRO A 112 5.73 -13.52 8.13
N THR A 113 6.56 -12.48 7.95
CA THR A 113 7.06 -11.61 9.02
C THR A 113 6.02 -10.59 9.47
N ARG A 114 5.18 -10.98 10.44
CA ARG A 114 4.25 -10.08 11.13
C ARG A 114 4.94 -9.38 12.30
N HIS A 115 5.04 -8.05 12.21
CA HIS A 115 5.63 -7.18 13.22
C HIS A 115 4.58 -6.35 13.95
N LYS A 116 4.88 -6.03 15.22
CA LYS A 116 4.06 -5.10 16.01
C LYS A 116 4.47 -3.67 15.73
N VAL A 117 3.54 -2.74 15.94
CA VAL A 117 3.80 -1.28 15.80
C VAL A 117 4.98 -0.82 16.67
N ARG A 118 5.23 -1.44 17.83
CA ARG A 118 6.36 -1.10 18.72
C ARG A 118 7.71 -1.59 18.23
N GLU A 119 7.74 -2.59 17.36
CA GLU A 119 8.97 -3.18 16.82
C GLU A 119 9.51 -2.37 15.63
N LEU A 120 8.75 -1.37 15.18
CA LEU A 120 9.15 -0.42 14.14
C LEU A 120 10.28 0.47 14.66
N THR A 121 11.50 0.06 14.33
CA THR A 121 12.75 0.75 14.65
C THR A 121 13.46 1.17 13.37
N THR A 122 14.51 1.98 13.49
CA THR A 122 15.25 2.52 12.33
C THR A 122 15.92 1.44 11.48
N SER A 123 16.19 0.25 12.02
CA SER A 123 16.75 -0.88 11.26
C SER A 123 15.76 -1.51 10.29
N LYS A 124 14.47 -1.19 10.41
CA LYS A 124 13.39 -1.71 9.54
C LYS A 124 13.00 -0.74 8.42
N ILE A 125 13.72 0.37 8.28
CA ILE A 125 13.49 1.34 7.20
C ILE A 125 13.86 0.68 5.87
N GLY A 126 12.99 0.79 4.87
CA GLY A 126 13.24 0.28 3.52
C GLY A 126 13.05 -1.24 3.35
N THR A 127 12.80 -1.98 4.44
CA THR A 127 12.48 -3.42 4.40
C THR A 127 10.99 -3.67 4.12
N LEU A 128 10.64 -4.85 3.61
CA LEU A 128 9.25 -5.32 3.50
C LEU A 128 8.81 -5.94 4.83
N ILE A 129 7.74 -5.40 5.42
CA ILE A 129 7.18 -5.89 6.68
C ILE A 129 5.65 -5.88 6.63
N ARG A 130 5.03 -6.75 7.41
CA ARG A 130 3.59 -6.76 7.66
C ARG A 130 3.29 -6.25 9.06
N ILE A 131 2.42 -5.25 9.19
CA ILE A 131 1.99 -4.68 10.47
C ILE A 131 0.48 -4.81 10.63
N SER A 132 0.02 -5.06 11.86
CA SER A 132 -1.40 -5.10 12.17
C SER A 132 -1.82 -3.91 13.00
N GLY A 133 -3.02 -3.38 12.74
CA GLY A 133 -3.53 -2.26 13.49
C GLY A 133 -5.03 -2.05 13.31
N GLN A 134 -5.64 -1.44 14.31
CA GLN A 134 -7.01 -0.95 14.19
C GLN A 134 -6.97 0.45 13.57
N VAL A 135 -7.84 0.69 12.58
CA VAL A 135 -7.92 1.98 11.93
C VAL A 135 -8.75 2.93 12.78
N VAL A 136 -8.15 4.04 13.18
CA VAL A 136 -8.83 5.06 14.00
C VAL A 136 -9.45 6.14 13.14
N ARG A 137 -8.72 6.57 12.10
CA ARG A 137 -9.14 7.69 11.25
C ARG A 137 -8.63 7.52 9.83
N THR A 138 -9.53 7.69 8.88
CA THR A 138 -9.23 7.84 7.46
C THR A 138 -9.29 9.33 7.09
N HIS A 139 -8.35 9.78 6.26
CA HIS A 139 -8.42 11.11 5.62
C HIS A 139 -9.03 10.96 4.23
N PRO A 140 -9.58 12.04 3.65
CA PRO A 140 -10.06 12.01 2.27
C PRO A 140 -8.93 11.71 1.29
N VAL A 141 -9.32 11.22 0.11
CA VAL A 141 -8.41 10.96 -1.00
C VAL A 141 -7.92 12.28 -1.59
N HIS A 142 -6.63 12.35 -1.89
CA HIS A 142 -6.00 13.46 -2.57
C HIS A 142 -5.11 12.93 -3.70
N PRO A 143 -5.03 13.60 -4.87
CA PRO A 143 -4.08 13.22 -5.91
C PRO A 143 -2.64 13.61 -5.50
N GLU A 144 -1.71 12.67 -5.59
CA GLU A 144 -0.26 12.85 -5.41
C GLU A 144 0.42 12.90 -6.79
N LEU A 145 1.26 13.91 -7.02
CA LEU A 145 2.11 13.98 -8.21
C LEU A 145 3.30 13.05 -8.02
N VAL A 146 3.43 12.00 -8.84
CA VAL A 146 4.56 11.04 -8.78
C VAL A 146 5.65 11.45 -9.76
N LEU A 147 5.29 11.62 -11.04
CA LEU A 147 6.19 12.10 -12.09
C LEU A 147 5.65 13.43 -12.64
N GLY A 148 6.44 14.49 -12.49
CA GLY A 148 6.14 15.80 -13.05
C GLY A 148 6.75 15.99 -14.43
N THR A 149 5.95 16.46 -15.38
CA THR A 149 6.45 17.03 -16.64
C THR A 149 6.51 18.55 -16.49
N PHE A 150 7.69 19.13 -16.70
CA PHE A 150 7.92 20.56 -16.53
C PHE A 150 8.28 21.23 -17.86
N THR A 151 7.64 22.36 -18.16
CA THR A 151 7.95 23.20 -19.31
C THR A 151 8.87 24.35 -18.88
N CYS A 152 9.96 24.55 -19.61
CA CYS A 152 10.85 25.68 -19.37
C CYS A 152 10.23 26.97 -19.92
N MET A 153 10.09 28.01 -19.10
CA MET A 153 9.48 29.27 -19.55
C MET A 153 10.35 30.06 -20.56
N ASP A 154 11.64 29.76 -20.64
CA ASP A 154 12.59 30.52 -21.46
C ASP A 154 12.80 29.90 -22.86
N CYS A 155 12.90 28.56 -22.92
CA CYS A 155 13.13 27.84 -24.18
C CYS A 155 11.98 26.91 -24.58
N GLN A 156 10.89 26.87 -23.81
CA GLN A 156 9.71 26.04 -24.03
C GLN A 156 10.00 24.53 -24.17
N THR A 157 11.19 24.09 -23.76
CA THR A 157 11.57 22.68 -23.78
C THR A 157 10.85 21.93 -22.66
N GLU A 158 10.22 20.81 -22.99
CA GLU A 158 9.55 19.92 -22.04
C GLU A 158 10.56 18.97 -21.39
N ILE A 159 10.53 18.90 -20.06
CA ILE A 159 11.34 18.03 -19.24
C ILE A 159 10.39 17.01 -18.60
N ARG A 160 10.33 15.81 -19.18
CA ARG A 160 9.50 14.70 -18.71
C ARG A 160 10.21 13.91 -17.60
N ASP A 161 9.44 13.14 -16.84
CA ASP A 161 9.88 12.13 -15.89
C ASP A 161 10.74 12.68 -14.73
N VAL A 162 10.32 13.84 -14.19
CA VAL A 162 10.93 14.39 -12.96
C VAL A 162 10.22 13.79 -11.74
N GLU A 163 10.86 12.81 -11.12
CA GLU A 163 10.38 12.16 -9.89
C GLU A 163 10.14 13.17 -8.76
N GLN A 164 9.01 13.02 -8.07
CA GLN A 164 8.65 13.80 -6.89
C GLN A 164 8.77 12.93 -5.65
N GLN A 165 9.80 13.18 -4.84
CA GLN A 165 10.05 12.39 -3.62
C GLN A 165 9.49 13.12 -2.39
N PHE A 166 8.21 12.94 -2.09
CA PHE A 166 7.50 13.49 -0.91
C PHE A 166 7.56 15.02 -0.73
N LYS A 167 8.11 15.73 -1.71
CA LYS A 167 8.15 17.18 -1.81
C LYS A 167 8.03 17.56 -3.27
N PHE A 168 7.41 18.70 -3.51
CA PHE A 168 7.40 19.30 -4.83
C PHE A 168 8.81 19.76 -5.19
N THR A 169 9.39 19.12 -6.20
CA THR A 169 10.74 19.39 -6.72
C THR A 169 10.67 19.79 -8.18
N GLN A 170 11.09 21.02 -8.43
CA GLN A 170 11.32 21.53 -9.77
C GLN A 170 12.70 21.10 -10.27
N PRO A 171 12.87 20.90 -11.59
CA PRO A 171 14.19 20.66 -12.17
C PRO A 171 15.10 21.87 -11.92
N THR A 172 16.39 21.62 -11.65
CA THR A 172 17.37 22.67 -11.34
C THR A 172 18.12 23.18 -12.56
N ILE A 173 18.13 22.40 -13.65
CA ILE A 173 18.86 22.69 -14.89
C ILE A 173 17.96 22.29 -16.07
N CYS A 174 17.87 23.15 -17.07
CA CYS A 174 17.17 22.84 -18.31
C CYS A 174 17.95 21.79 -19.14
N ARG A 175 17.25 20.88 -19.82
CA ARG A 175 17.87 19.90 -20.73
C ARG A 175 18.54 20.56 -21.94
N ASN A 176 18.07 21.74 -22.37
CA ASN A 176 18.64 22.46 -23.49
C ASN A 176 19.95 23.15 -23.09
N PRO A 177 21.11 22.82 -23.71
CA PRO A 177 22.41 23.38 -23.33
C PRO A 177 22.52 24.89 -23.58
N VAL A 178 21.66 25.46 -24.44
CA VAL A 178 21.62 26.91 -24.73
C VAL A 178 20.83 27.67 -23.65
N CYS A 179 19.99 26.98 -22.88
CA CYS A 179 19.13 27.60 -21.89
C CYS A 179 19.79 27.70 -20.52
N ALA A 180 20.02 28.92 -20.04
CA ALA A 180 20.60 29.18 -18.72
C ALA A 180 19.58 29.15 -17.56
N ASN A 181 18.32 28.76 -17.82
CA ASN A 181 17.27 28.76 -16.81
C ASN A 181 17.48 27.69 -15.73
N ARG A 182 17.26 28.08 -14.47
CA ARG A 182 17.42 27.22 -13.28
C ARG A 182 16.27 27.27 -12.29
N ARG A 183 15.25 28.09 -12.54
CA ARG A 183 14.15 28.32 -11.58
C ARG A 183 12.78 28.47 -12.22
N ARG A 184 12.70 28.95 -13.46
CA ARG A 184 11.42 29.26 -14.12
C ARG A 184 10.90 28.06 -14.89
N PHE A 185 10.42 27.07 -14.16
CA PHE A 185 9.78 25.88 -14.71
C PHE A 185 8.31 25.87 -14.32
N MET A 186 7.44 25.64 -15.29
CA MET A 186 6.00 25.50 -15.10
C MET A 186 5.66 24.01 -15.16
N LEU A 187 4.84 23.52 -14.23
CA LEU A 187 4.36 22.14 -14.27
C LEU A 187 3.25 22.02 -15.31
N GLU A 188 3.37 21.05 -16.20
CA GLU A 188 2.32 20.68 -17.15
C GLU A 188 1.47 19.57 -16.54
N VAL A 189 0.25 19.89 -16.11
CA VAL A 189 -0.61 18.95 -15.38
C VAL A 189 -1.08 17.82 -16.30
N ASP A 190 -1.44 18.13 -17.55
CA ASP A 190 -2.02 17.15 -18.48
C ASP A 190 -1.06 16.02 -18.89
N LYS A 191 0.25 16.29 -18.83
CA LYS A 191 1.32 15.34 -19.17
C LYS A 191 2.02 14.75 -17.95
N SER A 192 1.58 15.13 -16.75
CA SER A 192 2.14 14.62 -15.51
C SER A 192 1.38 13.39 -15.03
N LEU A 193 2.06 12.55 -14.24
CA LEU A 193 1.46 11.36 -13.67
C LEU A 193 1.04 11.62 -12.24
N PHE A 194 -0.25 11.44 -12.00
CA PHE A 194 -0.88 11.54 -10.70
C PHE A 194 -1.37 10.17 -10.25
N VAL A 195 -1.28 9.92 -8.96
CA VAL A 195 -1.75 8.71 -8.31
C VAL A 195 -2.60 9.10 -7.12
N ASP A 196 -3.68 8.36 -6.88
CA ASP A 196 -4.51 8.59 -5.69
C ASP A 196 -3.71 8.28 -4.42
N PHE A 197 -3.78 9.19 -3.47
CA PHE A 197 -3.10 9.11 -2.19
C PHE A 197 -4.11 9.27 -1.06
N GLN A 198 -4.01 8.40 -0.07
CA GLN A 198 -4.82 8.48 1.13
C GLN A 198 -3.97 8.29 2.38
N LYS A 199 -4.23 9.12 3.39
CA LYS A 199 -3.57 9.03 4.69
C LYS A 199 -4.49 8.40 5.72
N VAL A 200 -4.03 7.32 6.33
CA VAL A 200 -4.75 6.59 7.38
C VAL A 200 -3.95 6.61 8.68
N ARG A 201 -4.64 6.72 9.82
CA ARG A 201 -4.02 6.59 11.14
C ARG A 201 -4.47 5.28 11.78
N ILE A 202 -3.49 4.42 12.04
CA ILE A 202 -3.70 3.14 12.71
C ILE A 202 -3.24 3.22 14.16
N GLN A 203 -3.79 2.33 14.99
CA GLN A 203 -3.46 2.19 16.40
C GLN A 203 -3.12 0.74 16.72
N GLU A 204 -2.22 0.56 17.68
CA GLU A 204 -1.89 -0.75 18.27
C GLU A 204 -3.15 -1.52 18.68
N THR A 205 -3.17 -2.82 18.39
CA THR A 205 -4.30 -3.69 18.77
C THR A 205 -4.30 -3.94 20.28
N GLN A 206 -5.50 -4.09 20.88
CA GLN A 206 -5.62 -4.28 22.33
C GLN A 206 -4.91 -5.54 22.84
N ALA A 207 -4.82 -6.59 22.01
CA ALA A 207 -4.13 -7.83 22.35
C ALA A 207 -2.61 -7.65 22.50
N GLU A 208 -2.04 -6.62 21.86
CA GLU A 208 -0.60 -6.36 21.84
C GLU A 208 -0.17 -5.31 22.87
N LEU A 209 -1.11 -4.69 23.59
CA LEU A 209 -0.80 -3.59 24.52
C LEU A 209 -0.10 -4.10 25.78
N PRO A 210 1.10 -3.58 26.11
CA PRO A 210 1.72 -3.85 27.40
C PRO A 210 0.97 -3.12 28.52
N ARG A 211 0.94 -3.74 29.70
CA ARG A 211 0.24 -3.19 30.87
C ARG A 211 0.81 -1.81 31.23
N GLY A 212 -0.08 -0.84 31.44
CA GLY A 212 0.28 0.51 31.89
C GLY A 212 0.83 1.45 30.80
N CYS A 213 0.82 1.05 29.52
CA CYS A 213 1.23 1.92 28.42
C CYS A 213 0.03 2.47 27.65
N ILE A 214 0.18 3.69 27.13
CA ILE A 214 -0.75 4.23 26.13
C ILE A 214 -0.51 3.56 24.77
N PRO A 215 -1.58 3.29 24.01
CA PRO A 215 -1.46 2.77 22.64
C PRO A 215 -0.77 3.78 21.73
N ARG A 216 0.22 3.33 20.96
CA ARG A 216 0.86 4.18 19.93
C ARG A 216 0.03 4.17 18.65
N SER A 217 0.11 5.29 17.93
CA SER A 217 -0.48 5.45 16.61
C SER A 217 0.60 5.63 15.56
N VAL A 218 0.43 5.02 14.39
CA VAL A 218 1.31 5.18 13.23
C VAL A 218 0.50 5.72 12.06
N GLU A 219 1.14 6.53 11.23
CA GLU A 219 0.55 7.04 10.00
C GLU A 219 0.89 6.08 8.86
N VAL A 220 -0.15 5.58 8.20
CA VAL A 220 -0.06 4.71 7.03
C VAL A 220 -0.46 5.52 5.80
N VAL A 221 0.32 5.40 4.75
CA VAL A 221 0.06 5.96 3.43
C VAL A 221 -0.41 4.84 2.52
N LEU A 222 -1.57 5.03 1.90
CA LEU A 222 -2.13 4.17 0.86
C LEU A 222 -2.01 4.90 -0.48
N ARG A 223 -1.73 4.17 -1.56
CA ARG A 223 -1.57 4.69 -2.93
C ARG A 223 -2.34 3.85 -3.93
N ALA A 224 -2.78 4.46 -5.03
CA ALA A 224 -3.44 3.77 -6.14
C ALA A 224 -4.67 2.98 -5.66
N GLU A 225 -4.81 1.71 -6.07
CA GLU A 225 -6.02 0.89 -5.90
C GLU A 225 -6.38 0.57 -4.45
N ILE A 226 -5.40 0.56 -3.52
CA ILE A 226 -5.66 0.29 -2.09
C ILE A 226 -6.37 1.44 -1.38
N VAL A 227 -6.54 2.59 -2.04
CA VAL A 227 -7.28 3.74 -1.50
C VAL A 227 -8.77 3.39 -1.32
N GLU A 228 -9.40 3.90 -0.25
CA GLU A 228 -10.80 3.64 0.13
C GLU A 228 -11.18 2.18 0.46
N THR A 229 -10.25 1.23 0.39
CA THR A 229 -10.47 -0.15 0.87
C THR A 229 -10.58 -0.25 2.40
N VAL A 230 -10.05 0.74 3.10
CA VAL A 230 -9.91 0.75 4.55
C VAL A 230 -11.02 1.55 5.22
N GLN A 231 -11.69 0.94 6.19
CA GLN A 231 -12.73 1.58 7.01
C GLN A 231 -12.29 1.81 8.45
N ALA A 232 -12.82 2.85 9.07
CA ALA A 232 -12.54 3.17 10.48
C ALA A 232 -13.26 2.17 11.40
N GLY A 233 -12.56 1.72 12.45
CA GLY A 233 -13.06 0.73 13.41
C GLY A 233 -12.59 -0.69 13.13
N ASP A 234 -12.30 -1.01 11.88
CA ASP A 234 -11.86 -2.35 11.46
C ASP A 234 -10.36 -2.57 11.69
N ARG A 235 -9.98 -3.85 11.67
CA ARG A 235 -8.59 -4.32 11.85
C ARG A 235 -8.07 -4.86 10.53
N TYR A 236 -6.92 -4.34 10.13
CA TYR A 236 -6.25 -4.71 8.90
C TYR A 236 -4.80 -5.08 9.18
N ASP A 237 -4.29 -6.00 8.36
CA ASP A 237 -2.88 -6.26 8.20
C ASP A 237 -2.39 -5.49 6.96
N PHE A 238 -1.47 -4.56 7.19
CA PHE A 238 -0.84 -3.75 6.16
C PHE A 238 0.52 -4.34 5.83
N THR A 239 0.77 -4.61 4.56
CA THR A 239 2.08 -5.03 4.06
C THR A 239 2.71 -3.87 3.31
N GLY A 240 3.99 -3.62 3.56
CA GLY A 240 4.69 -2.50 2.95
C GLY A 240 6.01 -2.19 3.61
N THR A 241 6.42 -0.93 3.54
CA THR A 241 7.74 -0.50 4.01
C THR A 241 7.69 0.72 4.90
N LEU A 242 8.59 0.77 5.87
CA LEU A 242 8.76 1.92 6.74
C LEU A 242 9.60 2.98 6.02
N ILE A 243 9.03 4.17 5.85
CA ILE A 243 9.67 5.31 5.19
C ILE A 243 9.87 6.46 6.15
N VAL A 244 10.79 7.34 5.77
CA VAL A 244 11.11 8.56 6.52
C VAL A 244 10.70 9.76 5.67
N ILE A 245 9.81 10.58 6.19
CA ILE A 245 9.29 11.76 5.49
C ILE A 245 9.92 13.01 6.12
N PRO A 246 10.56 13.89 5.33
CA PRO A 246 11.07 15.16 5.83
C PRO A 246 9.91 16.08 6.21
N ASP A 247 10.06 16.80 7.33
CA ASP A 247 9.12 17.88 7.65
C ASP A 247 9.45 19.11 6.80
N VAL A 248 8.71 19.29 5.70
CA VAL A 248 8.88 20.43 4.79
C VAL A 248 8.63 21.78 5.46
N GLY A 249 7.84 21.83 6.55
CA GLY A 249 7.61 23.06 7.30
C GLY A 249 8.88 23.57 7.99
N SER A 250 9.69 22.67 8.54
CA SER A 250 10.97 23.03 9.17
C SER A 250 12.06 23.37 8.14
N LEU A 251 11.97 22.82 6.92
CA LEU A 251 12.87 23.14 5.80
C LEU A 251 12.67 24.54 5.20
N GLN A 252 11.45 25.10 5.26
CA GLN A 252 11.13 26.41 4.70
C GLN A 252 11.42 27.58 5.65
N MET A 253 11.69 27.31 6.93
CA MET A 253 12.01 28.35 7.92
C MET A 253 13.33 29.07 7.54
N PRO A 254 13.33 30.40 7.36
CA PRO A 254 14.54 31.17 7.05
C PRO A 254 15.57 30.99 8.16
N GLY A 255 16.73 30.41 7.84
CA GLY A 255 17.80 30.08 8.80
C GLY A 255 17.95 28.58 9.12
N ALA A 256 17.05 27.71 8.65
CA ALA A 256 17.10 26.26 8.87
C ALA A 256 17.74 25.46 7.71
N LYS A 257 18.25 26.13 6.67
CA LYS A 257 18.92 25.44 5.55
C LYS A 257 20.25 24.83 6.04
N ALA A 258 20.26 23.51 6.22
CA ALA A 258 21.50 22.76 6.30
C ALA A 258 22.13 22.72 4.90
N GLU A 259 23.15 23.54 4.68
CA GLU A 259 24.07 23.32 3.57
C GLU A 259 25.23 22.47 4.10
N MET A 260 25.60 21.41 3.36
CA MET A 260 26.95 20.86 3.48
C MET A 260 27.90 21.97 3.04
N GLY A 261 28.42 22.73 4.01
CA GLY A 261 29.38 23.79 3.77
C GLY A 261 30.67 23.23 3.19
N SER A 262 30.72 23.08 1.87
CA SER A 262 31.98 22.88 1.15
C SER A 262 32.71 24.23 1.11
N ARG A 263 33.40 24.56 2.21
CA ARG A 263 34.62 25.38 2.31
C ARG A 263 34.79 25.90 3.74
N HIS A 264 35.83 25.42 4.42
CA HIS A 264 36.50 26.22 5.44
C HIS A 264 36.99 27.51 4.79
N LYS A 265 36.34 28.63 5.08
CA LYS A 265 36.89 29.95 4.82
C LYS A 265 37.85 30.26 5.97
N HIS A 266 39.14 30.31 5.67
CA HIS A 266 40.18 30.64 6.62
C HIS A 266 40.15 32.15 6.89
N GLY A 267 40.09 32.53 8.17
CA GLY A 267 40.19 33.92 8.64
C GLY A 267 38.88 34.51 9.17
N ASP A 268 38.68 34.48 10.49
CA ASP A 268 38.93 35.67 11.31
C ASP A 268 38.84 35.28 12.80
N SER A 269 39.94 35.49 13.52
CA SER A 269 40.07 35.15 14.94
C SER A 269 39.73 36.36 15.79
N THR A 270 38.44 36.67 15.96
CA THR A 270 38.00 37.68 16.93
C THR A 270 36.76 37.22 17.69
N SER A 271 36.99 36.77 18.92
CA SER A 271 36.10 36.91 20.07
C SER A 271 34.63 36.47 19.89
N GLU A 272 34.38 35.22 19.51
CA GLU A 272 33.10 34.57 19.83
C GLU A 272 33.31 33.63 21.03
N GLY A 273 32.60 33.94 22.12
CA GLY A 273 32.60 33.12 23.33
C GLY A 273 32.11 31.70 23.10
N VAL A 274 32.07 30.90 24.17
CA VAL A 274 31.66 29.49 24.16
C VAL A 274 30.18 29.34 23.77
N ARG A 275 29.86 29.49 22.47
CA ARG A 275 28.63 28.98 21.89
C ARG A 275 28.82 27.46 21.83
N GLY A 276 28.00 26.71 22.58
CA GLY A 276 28.08 25.24 22.66
C GLY A 276 27.93 24.53 21.30
N LEU A 277 27.66 23.21 21.29
CA LEU A 277 27.64 22.37 20.07
C LEU A 277 26.85 22.92 18.86
N LYS A 278 25.93 23.88 19.04
CA LYS A 278 25.26 24.64 17.96
C LYS A 278 26.22 25.44 17.06
N ALA A 279 27.44 25.76 17.51
CA ALA A 279 28.46 26.41 16.68
C ALA A 279 29.14 25.44 15.68
N LEU A 280 29.03 24.13 15.89
CA LEU A 280 29.57 23.10 14.98
C LEU A 280 28.73 22.90 13.71
N GLY A 281 27.78 23.81 13.42
CA GLY A 281 26.97 23.74 12.20
C GLY A 281 25.96 22.58 12.15
N VAL A 282 25.86 21.78 13.22
CA VAL A 282 24.85 20.72 13.33
C VAL A 282 23.52 21.36 13.70
N ARG A 283 22.65 21.53 12.70
CA ARG A 283 21.27 22.03 12.87
C ARG A 283 20.28 20.87 12.66
N ASP A 284 19.19 20.90 13.42
CA ASP A 284 18.22 19.80 13.50
C ASP A 284 17.40 19.67 12.20
N LEU A 285 17.64 18.60 11.43
CA LEU A 285 16.67 18.12 10.44
C LEU A 285 15.67 17.20 11.15
N SER A 286 14.43 17.65 11.25
CA SER A 286 13.34 16.85 11.82
C SER A 286 12.74 15.96 10.74
N TYR A 287 12.83 14.65 10.94
CA TYR A 287 12.17 13.64 10.13
C TYR A 287 11.07 12.95 10.93
N ARG A 288 9.99 12.57 10.25
CA ARG A 288 8.95 11.69 10.83
C ARG A 288 8.97 10.33 10.15
N MET A 289 8.72 9.28 10.91
CA MET A 289 8.50 7.95 10.35
C MET A 289 7.05 7.81 9.91
N ALA A 290 6.83 7.21 8.75
CA ALA A 290 5.52 6.83 8.23
C ALA A 290 5.61 5.45 7.60
N PHE A 291 4.49 4.74 7.54
CA PHE A 291 4.42 3.44 6.90
C PHE A 291 3.80 3.59 5.51
N LEU A 292 4.49 3.15 4.47
CA LEU A 292 3.96 3.11 3.11
C LEU A 292 3.46 1.70 2.84
N ALA A 293 2.14 1.52 2.77
CA ALA A 293 1.54 0.23 2.48
C ALA A 293 1.48 0.00 0.96
N SER A 294 1.79 -1.22 0.54
CA SER A 294 1.61 -1.72 -0.82
C SER A 294 0.47 -2.74 -0.92
N SER A 295 0.06 -3.33 0.20
CA SER A 295 -1.08 -4.25 0.28
C SER A 295 -1.82 -4.09 1.60
N VAL A 296 -3.12 -4.38 1.58
CA VAL A 296 -4.02 -4.32 2.73
C VAL A 296 -4.88 -5.58 2.73
N GLN A 297 -4.90 -6.29 3.85
CA GLN A 297 -5.75 -7.46 4.06
C GLN A 297 -6.57 -7.29 5.34
N VAL A 298 -7.82 -7.73 5.32
CA VAL A 298 -8.69 -7.70 6.50
C VAL A 298 -8.27 -8.82 7.46
N THR A 299 -7.97 -8.49 8.72
CA THR A 299 -7.53 -9.48 9.71
C THR A 299 -8.70 -10.28 10.29
N SER A 300 -9.92 -9.71 10.33
CA SER A 300 -11.09 -10.44 10.82
C SER A 300 -11.49 -11.49 9.78
N SER A 301 -11.48 -12.75 10.20
CA SER A 301 -12.00 -13.88 9.42
C SER A 301 -13.47 -13.62 9.08
N ARG A 302 -13.72 -13.14 7.87
CA ARG A 302 -15.07 -13.05 7.31
C ARG A 302 -15.49 -14.47 6.92
N PHE A 303 -16.71 -14.82 7.32
CA PHE A 303 -17.32 -16.10 7.03
C PHE A 303 -17.35 -16.32 5.51
N GLY A 304 -16.76 -17.42 5.00
CA GLY A 304 -16.75 -17.75 3.57
C GLY A 304 -15.64 -17.11 2.71
N GLY A 305 -14.60 -16.52 3.31
CA GLY A 305 -13.35 -16.20 2.61
C GLY A 305 -13.40 -15.11 1.54
N THR A 306 -14.48 -14.33 1.45
CA THR A 306 -14.61 -13.23 0.47
C THR A 306 -15.26 -11.98 1.06
N ASP A 307 -14.84 -10.81 0.57
CA ASP A 307 -15.31 -9.47 0.95
C ASP A 307 -16.61 -9.08 0.25
N LEU A 308 -17.66 -9.88 0.38
CA LEU A 308 -18.97 -9.50 -0.17
C LEU A 308 -19.77 -8.69 0.85
N PRO A 309 -20.25 -7.48 0.49
CA PRO A 309 -21.23 -6.79 1.32
C PRO A 309 -22.49 -7.66 1.45
N MET A 310 -22.89 -7.99 2.68
CA MET A 310 -24.00 -8.91 2.99
C MET A 310 -25.35 -8.54 2.34
N HIS A 311 -25.50 -7.34 1.80
CA HIS A 311 -26.80 -6.80 1.39
C HIS A 311 -27.34 -7.34 0.06
N GLU A 312 -26.54 -8.08 -0.73
CA GLU A 312 -26.92 -8.59 -2.07
C GLU A 312 -26.44 -10.03 -2.34
N VAL A 313 -26.10 -10.81 -1.32
CA VAL A 313 -25.59 -12.17 -1.57
C VAL A 313 -26.76 -13.13 -1.80
N THR A 314 -26.88 -13.69 -3.00
CA THR A 314 -27.88 -14.72 -3.28
C THR A 314 -27.45 -16.06 -2.65
N ALA A 315 -28.42 -16.96 -2.44
CA ALA A 315 -28.12 -18.31 -1.93
C ALA A 315 -27.22 -19.11 -2.88
N GLU A 316 -27.26 -18.80 -4.18
CA GLU A 316 -26.42 -19.43 -5.21
C GLU A 316 -24.97 -18.93 -5.11
N ASP A 317 -24.78 -17.63 -4.87
CA ASP A 317 -23.45 -17.05 -4.64
C ASP A 317 -22.81 -17.63 -3.38
N MET A 318 -23.56 -17.73 -2.27
CA MET A 318 -23.06 -18.38 -1.05
C MET A 318 -22.64 -19.83 -1.28
N LYS A 319 -23.38 -20.57 -2.11
CA LYS A 319 -23.04 -21.96 -2.44
C LYS A 319 -21.74 -22.04 -3.23
N ASN A 320 -21.54 -21.14 -4.19
CA ASN A 320 -20.32 -21.12 -5.01
C ASN A 320 -19.06 -20.77 -4.19
N HIS A 321 -19.21 -20.03 -3.09
CA HIS A 321 -18.12 -19.66 -2.20
C HIS A 321 -17.85 -20.65 -1.06
N MET A 322 -18.73 -21.63 -0.84
CA MET A 322 -18.53 -22.68 0.16
C MET A 322 -17.82 -23.88 -0.44
N THR A 323 -16.96 -24.53 0.34
CA THR A 323 -16.46 -25.85 -0.06
C THR A 323 -17.60 -26.88 -0.06
N ASP A 324 -17.49 -27.92 -0.88
CA ASP A 324 -18.50 -28.99 -0.91
C ASP A 324 -18.72 -29.63 0.46
N ALA A 325 -17.67 -29.71 1.29
CA ALA A 325 -17.75 -30.24 2.65
C ALA A 325 -18.58 -29.32 3.57
N GLU A 326 -18.39 -28.00 3.49
CA GLU A 326 -19.17 -27.02 4.24
C GLU A 326 -20.62 -26.99 3.78
N TRP A 327 -20.86 -26.96 2.47
CA TRP A 327 -22.20 -26.99 1.91
C TRP A 327 -22.96 -28.25 2.33
N ASN A 328 -22.31 -29.42 2.28
CA ASN A 328 -22.91 -30.67 2.73
C ASN A 328 -23.26 -30.64 4.22
N ARG A 329 -22.44 -30.02 5.08
CA ARG A 329 -22.77 -29.83 6.50
C ARG A 329 -23.96 -28.90 6.69
N VAL A 330 -23.98 -27.75 6.03
CA VAL A 330 -25.11 -26.80 6.07
C VAL A 330 -26.40 -27.48 5.60
N TYR A 331 -26.31 -28.27 4.53
CA TYR A 331 -27.42 -29.04 4.01
C TYR A 331 -27.92 -30.10 5.00
N GLN A 332 -27.01 -30.84 5.64
CA GLN A 332 -27.37 -31.79 6.69
C GLN A 332 -28.04 -31.11 7.88
N MET A 333 -27.52 -29.96 8.32
CA MET A 333 -28.13 -29.16 9.39
C MET A 333 -29.54 -28.72 9.03
N SER A 334 -29.77 -28.26 7.79
CA SER A 334 -31.10 -27.82 7.33
C SER A 334 -32.17 -28.93 7.38
N ARG A 335 -31.75 -30.20 7.27
CA ARG A 335 -32.62 -31.37 7.32
C ARG A 335 -32.83 -31.92 8.74
N ASP A 336 -32.09 -31.44 9.73
CA ASP A 336 -32.22 -31.91 11.11
C ASP A 336 -33.53 -31.39 11.73
N ALA A 337 -34.44 -32.30 12.06
CA ALA A 337 -35.71 -31.97 12.71
C ALA A 337 -35.53 -31.34 14.11
N LYS A 338 -34.39 -31.56 14.76
CA LYS A 338 -34.05 -31.00 16.07
C LYS A 338 -33.11 -29.80 15.98
N LEU A 339 -32.87 -29.26 14.78
CA LEU A 339 -31.95 -28.15 14.54
C LEU A 339 -32.16 -26.99 15.51
N TYR A 340 -33.41 -26.60 15.72
CA TYR A 340 -33.75 -25.48 16.59
C TYR A 340 -33.24 -25.68 18.03
N ASN A 341 -33.45 -26.86 18.61
CA ASN A 341 -32.95 -27.18 19.94
C ASN A 341 -31.42 -27.36 19.95
N ASN A 342 -30.85 -27.97 18.91
CA ASN A 342 -29.41 -28.19 18.81
C ASN A 342 -28.63 -26.87 18.68
N LEU A 343 -29.16 -25.87 17.97
CA LEU A 343 -28.58 -24.53 17.89
C LEU A 343 -28.57 -23.82 19.25
N ILE A 344 -29.65 -23.94 20.02
CA ILE A 344 -29.74 -23.35 21.36
C ILE A 344 -28.70 -23.96 22.31
N HIS A 345 -28.57 -25.29 22.31
CA HIS A 345 -27.63 -25.98 23.19
C HIS A 345 -26.17 -25.79 22.76
N SER A 346 -25.92 -25.56 21.47
CA SER A 346 -24.57 -25.28 20.97
C SER A 346 -24.12 -23.84 21.20
N LEU A 347 -25.03 -22.85 21.15
CA LEU A 347 -24.71 -21.46 21.47
C LEU A 347 -24.55 -21.21 22.97
N PHE A 348 -25.34 -21.90 23.80
CA PHE A 348 -25.38 -21.67 25.26
C PHE A 348 -25.08 -22.92 26.08
N PRO A 349 -23.95 -23.62 25.86
CA PRO A 349 -23.65 -24.88 26.54
C PRO A 349 -23.39 -24.71 28.04
N SER A 350 -22.91 -23.53 28.46
CA SER A 350 -22.57 -23.20 29.84
C SER A 350 -23.71 -22.58 30.65
N ILE A 351 -24.87 -22.33 30.03
CA ILE A 351 -26.00 -21.65 30.67
C ILE A 351 -27.15 -22.66 30.85
N TYR A 352 -27.44 -23.02 32.09
CA TYR A 352 -28.58 -23.88 32.43
C TYR A 352 -29.87 -23.06 32.59
N GLY A 353 -31.00 -23.58 32.10
CA GLY A 353 -32.34 -22.96 32.22
C GLY A 353 -32.62 -21.85 31.20
N ASN A 354 -33.76 -21.15 31.38
CA ASN A 354 -34.24 -20.03 30.56
C ASN A 354 -34.27 -20.31 29.05
N ASP A 355 -34.77 -21.49 28.66
CA ASP A 355 -34.73 -21.91 27.25
C ASP A 355 -35.59 -21.03 26.34
N GLU A 356 -36.66 -20.41 26.84
CA GLU A 356 -37.46 -19.44 26.08
C GLU A 356 -36.67 -18.17 25.74
N VAL A 357 -35.80 -17.71 26.63
CA VAL A 357 -34.95 -16.53 26.38
C VAL A 357 -33.90 -16.87 25.33
N LYS A 358 -33.27 -18.04 25.44
CA LYS A 358 -32.29 -18.51 24.44
C LYS A 358 -32.92 -18.66 23.05
N ARG A 359 -34.15 -19.16 22.99
CA ARG A 359 -34.98 -19.23 21.78
C ARG A 359 -35.23 -17.84 21.19
N GLY A 360 -35.60 -16.87 22.03
CA GLY A 360 -35.80 -15.49 21.61
C GLY A 360 -34.53 -14.85 21.05
N ILE A 361 -33.39 -15.00 21.74
CA ILE A 361 -32.09 -14.51 21.28
C ILE A 361 -31.69 -15.15 19.95
N LEU A 362 -31.93 -16.45 19.77
CA LEU A 362 -31.66 -17.13 18.51
C LEU A 362 -32.47 -16.52 17.35
N LEU A 363 -33.76 -16.27 17.54
CA LEU A 363 -34.61 -15.63 16.52
C LEU A 363 -34.15 -14.20 16.22
N GLN A 364 -33.70 -13.47 17.25
CA GLN A 364 -33.12 -12.13 17.09
C GLN A 364 -31.83 -12.15 16.26
N LEU A 365 -30.99 -13.19 16.40
CA LEU A 365 -29.77 -13.36 15.60
C LEU A 365 -30.04 -13.74 14.14
N PHE A 366 -31.11 -14.51 13.87
CA PHE A 366 -31.50 -14.82 12.50
C PHE A 366 -32.05 -13.61 11.74
N GLY A 367 -32.68 -12.68 12.46
CA GLY A 367 -33.38 -11.54 11.86
C GLY A 367 -34.65 -11.97 11.12
N GLY A 368 -35.49 -11.00 10.79
CA GLY A 368 -36.66 -11.17 9.94
C GLY A 368 -36.45 -10.59 8.54
N VAL A 369 -37.56 -10.53 7.78
CA VAL A 369 -37.53 -10.07 6.39
C VAL A 369 -37.89 -8.59 6.34
N GLY A 370 -36.93 -7.75 5.97
CA GLY A 370 -37.20 -6.35 5.62
C GLY A 370 -38.08 -6.29 4.37
N LYS A 371 -39.12 -5.45 4.39
CA LYS A 371 -40.04 -5.31 3.26
C LYS A 371 -40.13 -3.85 2.85
N THR A 372 -40.18 -3.60 1.56
CA THR A 372 -40.43 -2.27 1.01
C THR A 372 -41.87 -2.23 0.52
N THR A 373 -42.66 -1.29 1.03
CA THR A 373 -44.05 -1.12 0.59
C THR A 373 -44.11 -0.49 -0.81
N HIS A 374 -45.29 -0.53 -1.43
CA HIS A 374 -45.54 0.18 -2.69
C HIS A 374 -45.30 1.69 -2.60
N GLU A 375 -45.40 2.26 -1.39
CA GLU A 375 -45.14 3.69 -1.10
C GLU A 375 -43.64 3.99 -0.87
N LYS A 376 -42.76 3.02 -1.11
CA LYS A 376 -41.29 3.09 -0.86
C LYS A 376 -40.91 3.30 0.62
N THR A 377 -41.82 3.02 1.55
CA THR A 377 -41.48 2.97 2.97
C THR A 377 -40.85 1.63 3.31
N THR A 378 -39.78 1.64 4.09
CA THR A 378 -39.09 0.43 4.55
C THR A 378 -39.70 -0.04 5.87
N LEU A 379 -40.25 -1.25 5.85
CA LEU A 379 -40.67 -1.98 7.04
C LEU A 379 -39.46 -2.73 7.58
N ARG A 380 -39.16 -2.48 8.85
CA ARG A 380 -38.03 -3.07 9.57
C ARG A 380 -38.16 -4.60 9.61
N GLY A 381 -37.08 -5.29 9.27
CA GLY A 381 -36.98 -6.74 9.29
C GLY A 381 -36.18 -7.29 10.46
N ASP A 382 -35.29 -6.49 11.03
CA ASP A 382 -34.39 -6.86 12.14
C ASP A 382 -34.98 -6.59 13.54
#